data_AF-A0A7J7PIV0-F1
#
_entry.id   AF-A0A7J7PIV0-F1
#
_cell.length_a   1.000
_cell.length_b   1.000
_cell.length_c   1.000
_cell.angle_alpha   90.00
_cell.angle_beta   90.00
_cell.angle_gamma   90.00
#
_symmetry.space_group_name_H-M   'P 1'
#
loop_
_entity.id
_entity.type
_entity.pdbx_description
1 polymer ?
#
loop_
_entity_poly.entity_id
_entity_poly.type
_entity_poly.pdbx_seq_one_letter_code
_entity_poly.pdbx_strand_id
1 'polypeptide(L)'
;MIRLGLNCRRSIACLLLSSSCSALQQTHLQQKARAWHSSAPSGVEGSSSGDDHRFVGAYTPVTKQLWLDRLKRAEQQQHQAAAGSAGQPAARPPQVTRVEYPFTEDRFLLEMYRNPWGFLRMGRLLEDLDSLAGSIAFAHCQIPGLPPPLLVTAAVDAIEYQRPAVLSADMTCQGQVVYTGGSSLDIRMELLQEPHAPSPSLVALFSFVLLDPDTKRPARVPQLQPLTPAERHWAAERAAVAAARKAARQAAANTHGQPQLPADKQQLLQEALAASRLLVDMPALADPLALAAAETSLSNAFVCQPQQRNMHGRIFGGFLMRRAFELAFASTYLFAGSRPAFVRVEDITFR
;
A
#
# COMPACT_ATOMS: atom_id res chain seq x y z
N MET A 1 2.34 14.43 -6.42
CA MET A 1 3.59 13.99 -7.08
C MET A 1 4.29 13.04 -6.11
N ILE A 2 4.08 11.73 -6.23
CA ILE A 2 4.68 10.72 -5.35
C ILE A 2 6.12 10.52 -5.84
N ARG A 3 7.12 10.89 -5.03
CA ARG A 3 8.54 10.60 -5.31
C ARG A 3 8.93 9.33 -4.57
N LEU A 4 9.11 8.23 -5.29
CA LEU A 4 9.69 6.99 -4.78
C LEU A 4 11.22 7.12 -4.81
N GLY A 5 11.86 7.06 -3.64
CA GLY A 5 13.32 6.96 -3.52
C GLY A 5 13.78 5.52 -3.73
N LEU A 6 14.90 5.34 -4.43
CA LEU A 6 15.60 4.06 -4.59
C LEU A 6 16.92 4.12 -3.80
N ASN A 7 17.07 3.33 -2.75
CA ASN A 7 18.39 2.91 -2.27
C ASN A 7 18.68 1.52 -2.85
N CYS A 8 19.71 1.44 -3.70
CA CYS A 8 20.26 0.18 -4.18
C CYS A 8 21.44 -0.22 -3.29
N ARG A 9 21.33 -1.33 -2.54
CA ARG A 9 22.51 -2.03 -2.01
C ARG A 9 22.85 -3.16 -2.96
N ARG A 10 24.13 -3.20 -3.37
CA ARG A 10 24.72 -4.16 -4.30
C ARG A 10 24.30 -5.60 -3.96
N SER A 11 23.70 -6.28 -4.92
CA SER A 11 23.71 -7.75 -5.00
C SER A 11 24.11 -8.10 -6.43
N ILE A 12 25.28 -8.71 -6.55
CA ILE A 12 25.83 -9.22 -7.80
C ILE A 12 24.97 -10.44 -8.17
N ALA A 13 24.13 -10.31 -9.19
CA ALA A 13 23.41 -11.43 -9.77
C ALA A 13 24.26 -12.03 -10.90
N CYS A 14 24.76 -13.24 -10.67
CA CYS A 14 25.39 -14.08 -11.69
C CYS A 14 24.29 -14.63 -12.60
N LEU A 15 24.29 -14.26 -13.89
CA LEU A 15 23.34 -14.73 -14.89
C LEU A 15 23.77 -16.10 -15.40
N LEU A 16 23.00 -17.15 -15.08
CA LEU A 16 23.04 -18.42 -15.80
C LEU A 16 21.97 -18.38 -16.90
N LEU A 17 22.42 -18.29 -18.16
CA LEU A 17 21.61 -18.40 -19.36
C LEU A 17 21.28 -19.88 -19.63
N SER A 18 19.99 -20.22 -19.65
CA SER A 18 19.52 -21.45 -20.30
C SER A 18 18.53 -21.08 -21.39
N SER A 19 19.01 -21.16 -22.63
CA SER A 19 18.25 -20.91 -23.85
C SER A 19 17.33 -22.08 -24.18
N SER A 20 16.06 -21.82 -24.48
CA SER A 20 15.24 -22.63 -25.39
C SER A 20 14.12 -21.76 -25.97
N CYS A 21 14.23 -21.53 -27.28
CA CYS A 21 13.30 -20.80 -28.14
C CYS A 21 12.22 -21.75 -28.67
N SER A 22 10.96 -21.30 -28.83
CA SER A 22 10.10 -21.65 -29.97
C SER A 22 8.75 -20.90 -30.00
N ALA A 23 8.57 -20.19 -31.13
CA ALA A 23 7.39 -20.05 -31.97
C ALA A 23 6.06 -19.46 -31.43
N LEU A 24 5.81 -18.22 -31.84
CA LEU A 24 4.50 -17.55 -31.94
C LEU A 24 3.71 -18.06 -33.15
N GLN A 25 2.40 -18.27 -32.99
CA GLN A 25 1.44 -18.34 -34.09
C GLN A 25 0.28 -17.39 -33.79
N GLN A 26 0.12 -16.38 -34.65
CA GLN A 26 -0.99 -15.43 -34.65
C GLN A 26 -2.23 -16.09 -35.24
N THR A 27 -3.37 -15.97 -34.56
CA THR A 27 -4.69 -16.27 -35.14
C THR A 27 -5.52 -14.99 -35.21
N HIS A 28 -5.89 -14.63 -36.43
CA HIS A 28 -6.76 -13.53 -36.80
C HIS A 28 -8.21 -13.94 -36.50
N LEU A 29 -8.94 -13.17 -35.68
CA LEU A 29 -10.39 -13.32 -35.51
C LEU A 29 -11.09 -12.00 -35.82
N GLN A 30 -11.84 -12.00 -36.92
CA GLN A 30 -12.71 -10.91 -37.35
C GLN A 30 -13.87 -10.73 -36.36
N GLN A 31 -13.97 -9.54 -35.76
CA GLN A 31 -15.14 -9.15 -34.96
C GLN A 31 -16.23 -8.57 -35.87
N LYS A 32 -17.36 -9.27 -35.99
CA LYS A 32 -18.63 -8.67 -36.43
C LYS A 32 -19.29 -8.00 -35.23
N ALA A 33 -19.35 -6.67 -35.24
CA ALA A 33 -20.12 -5.88 -34.30
C ALA A 33 -21.62 -6.18 -34.46
N ARG A 34 -22.27 -6.65 -33.41
CA ARG A 34 -23.73 -6.62 -33.27
C ARG A 34 -24.09 -5.59 -32.21
N ALA A 35 -24.82 -4.56 -32.65
CA ALA A 35 -25.40 -3.53 -31.80
C ALA A 35 -26.36 -4.17 -30.79
N TRP A 36 -26.20 -3.82 -29.50
CA TRP A 36 -27.15 -4.19 -28.45
C TRP A 36 -28.31 -3.19 -28.48
N HIS A 37 -29.47 -3.63 -28.96
CA HIS A 37 -30.74 -2.96 -28.70
C HIS A 37 -31.40 -3.64 -27.50
N SER A 38 -31.61 -2.89 -26.41
CA SER A 38 -32.37 -3.33 -25.25
C SER A 38 -33.87 -3.11 -25.49
N SER A 39 -34.62 -4.20 -25.67
CA SER A 39 -36.07 -4.22 -25.41
C SER A 39 -36.30 -4.83 -24.04
N ALA A 40 -36.86 -4.04 -23.13
CA ALA A 40 -37.33 -4.54 -21.83
C ALA A 40 -38.53 -5.47 -22.03
N PRO A 41 -38.70 -6.46 -21.13
CA PRO A 41 -40.03 -6.74 -20.63
C PRO A 41 -40.09 -6.69 -19.10
N SER A 42 -41.25 -6.25 -18.65
CA SER A 42 -41.75 -6.13 -17.30
C SER A 42 -41.90 -7.47 -16.58
N GLY A 43 -41.48 -7.48 -15.31
CA GLY A 43 -42.09 -8.20 -14.19
C GLY A 43 -41.81 -9.69 -14.04
N VAL A 44 -41.00 -10.08 -13.04
CA VAL A 44 -41.26 -11.25 -12.18
C VAL A 44 -40.70 -10.99 -10.77
N GLU A 45 -41.61 -11.16 -9.82
CA GLU A 45 -41.56 -11.46 -8.38
C GLU A 45 -40.22 -11.77 -7.70
N GLY A 46 -40.15 -11.30 -6.44
CA GLY A 46 -39.02 -11.51 -5.55
C GLY A 46 -38.78 -12.98 -5.22
N SER A 47 -37.52 -13.39 -5.35
CA SER A 47 -36.96 -14.51 -4.61
C SER A 47 -35.73 -14.02 -3.85
N SER A 48 -35.77 -14.20 -2.52
CA SER A 48 -34.60 -14.10 -1.66
C SER A 48 -33.64 -15.23 -2.00
N SER A 49 -32.59 -14.93 -2.75
CA SER A 49 -31.42 -15.80 -2.88
C SER A 49 -30.19 -15.02 -2.43
N GLY A 50 -29.53 -15.54 -1.40
CA GLY A 50 -28.18 -15.14 -1.04
C GLY A 50 -27.21 -15.45 -2.19
N ASP A 51 -26.10 -14.73 -2.22
CA ASP A 51 -24.97 -14.89 -3.15
C ASP A 51 -25.18 -14.47 -4.61
N ASP A 52 -25.30 -13.14 -4.81
CA ASP A 52 -24.84 -12.53 -6.06
C ASP A 52 -23.99 -11.27 -5.84
N HIS A 53 -22.98 -11.40 -4.96
CA HIS A 53 -21.91 -10.41 -4.77
C HIS A 53 -20.66 -10.72 -5.61
N ARG A 54 -20.78 -11.49 -6.69
CA ARG A 54 -19.70 -11.76 -7.66
C ARG A 54 -19.41 -10.50 -8.49
N PHE A 55 -18.92 -9.46 -7.82
CA PHE A 55 -18.90 -8.11 -8.35
C PHE A 55 -17.59 -7.78 -9.08
N VAL A 56 -17.71 -7.31 -10.32
CA VAL A 56 -16.68 -6.62 -11.08
C VAL A 56 -16.66 -5.16 -10.64
N GLY A 57 -15.76 -4.80 -9.72
CA GLY A 57 -15.66 -3.45 -9.15
C GLY A 57 -14.26 -2.85 -9.19
N ALA A 58 -14.16 -1.55 -8.88
CA ALA A 58 -12.88 -0.83 -8.81
C ALA A 58 -11.95 -1.33 -7.68
N TYR A 59 -12.54 -1.79 -6.58
CA TYR A 59 -11.88 -2.31 -5.38
C TYR A 59 -11.77 -3.83 -5.39
N THR A 60 -10.87 -4.36 -4.57
CA THR A 60 -10.85 -5.79 -4.24
C THR A 60 -12.05 -6.16 -3.33
N PRO A 61 -12.45 -7.45 -3.30
CA PRO A 61 -13.46 -7.93 -2.35
C PRO A 61 -13.07 -7.64 -0.89
N VAL A 62 -11.80 -7.84 -0.55
CA VAL A 62 -11.23 -7.55 0.77
C VAL A 62 -11.36 -6.07 1.14
N THR A 63 -10.88 -5.17 0.27
CA THR A 63 -10.97 -3.72 0.53
C THR A 63 -12.43 -3.29 0.70
N LYS A 64 -13.33 -3.81 -0.15
CA LYS A 64 -14.77 -3.53 -0.07
C LYS A 64 -15.35 -3.97 1.28
N GLN A 65 -15.05 -5.20 1.73
CA GLN A 65 -15.53 -5.73 3.01
C GLN A 65 -15.03 -4.87 4.19
N LEU A 66 -13.72 -4.58 4.23
CA LEU A 66 -13.12 -3.75 5.28
C LEU A 66 -13.75 -2.36 5.37
N TRP A 67 -14.17 -1.79 4.24
CA TRP A 67 -14.86 -0.51 4.20
C TRP A 67 -16.29 -0.60 4.69
N LEU A 68 -17.05 -1.61 4.26
CA LEU A 68 -18.41 -1.83 4.72
C LEU A 68 -18.45 -2.05 6.23
N ASP A 69 -17.51 -2.83 6.77
CA ASP A 69 -17.42 -3.07 8.21
C ASP A 69 -17.07 -1.78 8.97
N ARG A 70 -16.18 -0.96 8.42
CA ARG A 70 -15.84 0.34 9.02
C ARG A 70 -17.02 1.31 8.99
N LEU A 71 -17.79 1.36 7.90
CA LEU A 71 -18.99 2.19 7.79
C LEU A 71 -20.03 1.78 8.84
N LYS A 72 -20.32 0.48 8.96
CA LYS A 72 -21.23 -0.04 10.00
C LYS A 72 -20.78 0.36 11.41
N ARG A 73 -19.49 0.24 11.72
CA ARG A 73 -18.93 0.64 13.03
C ARG A 73 -19.02 2.15 13.26
N ALA A 74 -18.79 2.96 12.23
CA ALA A 74 -18.90 4.41 12.31
C ALA A 74 -20.35 4.85 12.55
N GLU A 75 -21.32 4.25 11.85
CA GLU A 75 -22.74 4.48 12.08
C GLU A 75 -23.13 4.13 13.51
N GLN A 76 -22.77 2.93 14.00
CA GLN A 76 -23.04 2.52 15.38
C GLN A 76 -22.46 3.49 16.41
N GLN A 77 -21.22 3.94 16.19
CA GLN A 77 -20.57 4.90 17.08
C GLN A 77 -21.25 6.28 17.04
N GLN A 78 -21.70 6.74 15.87
CA GLN A 78 -22.42 7.99 15.75
C GLN A 78 -23.74 7.96 16.54
N HIS A 79 -24.46 6.84 16.50
CA HIS A 79 -25.66 6.66 17.32
C HIS A 79 -25.35 6.66 18.82
N GLN A 80 -24.24 6.01 19.24
CA GLN A 80 -23.80 6.00 20.64
C GLN A 80 -23.33 7.37 21.13
N ALA A 81 -22.65 8.14 20.29
CA ALA A 81 -22.19 9.50 20.62
C ALA A 81 -23.35 10.47 20.86
N ALA A 82 -24.48 10.28 20.17
CA ALA A 82 -25.69 11.05 20.41
C ALA A 82 -26.40 10.70 21.73
N ALA A 83 -26.11 9.54 22.32
CA ALA A 83 -26.87 8.97 23.43
C ALA A 83 -26.14 8.95 24.80
N GLY A 84 -24.85 9.30 24.87
CA GLY A 84 -24.04 9.09 26.07
C GLY A 84 -23.03 10.18 26.40
N SER A 85 -22.50 10.14 27.63
CA SER A 85 -21.39 11.00 28.06
C SER A 85 -20.07 10.54 27.43
N ALA A 86 -19.29 11.47 26.89
CA ALA A 86 -18.01 11.19 26.24
C ALA A 86 -17.00 10.49 27.17
N GLY A 87 -16.48 9.34 26.73
CA GLY A 87 -15.36 8.67 27.40
C GLY A 87 -14.03 9.40 27.17
N GLN A 88 -13.08 9.24 28.08
CA GLN A 88 -11.72 9.73 27.90
C GLN A 88 -10.84 8.72 27.14
N PRO A 89 -9.81 9.17 26.40
CA PRO A 89 -8.85 8.27 25.75
C PRO A 89 -8.02 7.54 26.81
N ALA A 90 -8.37 6.29 27.13
CA ALA A 90 -7.56 5.41 27.96
C ALA A 90 -6.44 4.73 27.15
N ALA A 91 -5.37 4.31 27.82
CA ALA A 91 -4.35 3.47 27.20
C ALA A 91 -4.95 2.10 26.80
N ARG A 92 -4.51 1.55 25.67
CA ARG A 92 -5.06 0.31 25.08
C ARG A 92 -3.96 -0.68 24.72
N PRO A 93 -4.16 -1.98 25.00
CA PRO A 93 -3.25 -3.00 24.49
C PRO A 93 -3.38 -3.14 22.96
N PRO A 94 -2.34 -3.65 22.28
CA PRO A 94 -2.43 -4.01 20.86
C PRO A 94 -3.57 -5.00 20.60
N GLN A 95 -4.29 -4.83 19.50
CA GLN A 95 -5.29 -5.78 19.03
C GLN A 95 -4.93 -6.22 17.60
N VAL A 96 -4.78 -7.52 17.40
CA VAL A 96 -4.48 -8.11 16.09
C VAL A 96 -5.76 -8.20 15.28
N THR A 97 -5.77 -7.60 14.10
CA THR A 97 -6.81 -7.81 13.08
C THR A 97 -6.25 -8.69 11.97
N ARG A 98 -7.03 -9.67 11.51
CA ARG A 98 -6.63 -10.62 10.45
C ARG A 98 -7.58 -10.55 9.26
N VAL A 99 -7.02 -10.78 8.09
CA VAL A 99 -7.73 -10.99 6.83
C VAL A 99 -7.15 -12.23 6.17
N GLU A 100 -8.03 -13.13 5.75
CA GLU A 100 -7.67 -14.37 5.09
C GLU A 100 -7.90 -14.26 3.59
N TYR A 101 -7.05 -14.94 2.84
CA TYR A 101 -7.11 -15.02 1.39
C TYR A 101 -7.13 -16.53 1.03
N PRO A 102 -8.32 -17.15 1.03
CA PRO A 102 -8.48 -18.58 0.78
C PRO A 102 -8.37 -18.89 -0.73
N PHE A 103 -7.18 -18.73 -1.30
CA PHE A 103 -6.91 -18.94 -2.73
C PHE A 103 -7.09 -20.38 -3.19
N THR A 104 -6.99 -21.35 -2.27
CA THR A 104 -7.21 -22.77 -2.57
C THR A 104 -8.69 -23.09 -2.79
N GLU A 105 -9.57 -22.44 -2.04
CA GLU A 105 -11.02 -22.64 -2.08
C GLU A 105 -11.71 -21.67 -3.05
N ASP A 106 -11.34 -20.38 -3.03
CA ASP A 106 -11.95 -19.34 -3.84
C ASP A 106 -11.09 -19.01 -5.08
N ARG A 107 -11.40 -19.70 -6.18
CA ARG A 107 -10.77 -19.48 -7.48
C ARG A 107 -11.04 -18.08 -8.05
N PHE A 108 -12.18 -17.49 -7.75
CA PHE A 108 -12.53 -16.17 -8.27
C PHE A 108 -11.69 -15.09 -7.58
N LEU A 109 -11.53 -15.20 -6.26
CA LEU A 109 -10.59 -14.37 -5.50
C LEU A 109 -9.17 -14.55 -6.05
N LEU A 110 -8.68 -15.79 -6.21
CA LEU A 110 -7.35 -16.05 -6.76
C LEU A 110 -7.10 -15.31 -8.07
N GLU A 111 -8.04 -15.35 -9.02
CA GLU A 111 -7.89 -14.67 -10.32
C GLU A 111 -7.83 -13.14 -10.19
N MET A 112 -8.45 -12.53 -9.18
CA MET A 112 -8.31 -11.09 -8.91
C MET A 112 -6.91 -10.70 -8.41
N TYR A 113 -6.22 -11.63 -7.74
CA TYR A 113 -4.88 -11.44 -7.19
C TYR A 113 -3.78 -12.06 -8.07
N ARG A 114 -4.14 -12.71 -9.17
CA ARG A 114 -3.19 -13.26 -10.14
C ARG A 114 -2.82 -12.24 -11.20
N ASN A 115 -1.54 -12.13 -11.51
CA ASN A 115 -1.05 -11.36 -12.65
C ASN A 115 -0.90 -12.25 -13.90
N PRO A 116 -0.68 -11.68 -15.11
CA PRO A 116 -0.55 -12.47 -16.35
C PRO A 116 0.53 -13.55 -16.34
N TRP A 117 1.52 -13.44 -15.45
CA TRP A 117 2.61 -14.41 -15.28
C TRP A 117 2.36 -15.43 -14.16
N GLY A 118 1.17 -15.43 -13.55
CA GLY A 118 0.83 -16.35 -12.47
C GLY A 118 1.38 -16.00 -11.08
N PHE A 119 1.90 -14.78 -10.90
CA PHE A 119 2.37 -14.30 -9.59
C PHE A 119 1.36 -13.37 -8.94
N LEU A 120 1.55 -13.13 -7.64
CA LEU A 120 0.74 -12.18 -6.88
C LEU A 120 0.77 -10.79 -7.50
N ARG A 121 -0.43 -10.23 -7.74
CA ARG A 121 -0.65 -8.87 -8.18
C ARG A 121 -0.44 -7.92 -7.00
N MET A 122 0.82 -7.59 -6.73
CA MET A 122 1.24 -6.78 -5.58
C MET A 122 0.44 -5.48 -5.44
N GLY A 123 0.11 -4.78 -6.54
CA GLY A 123 -0.72 -3.57 -6.48
C GLY A 123 -2.09 -3.75 -5.82
N ARG A 124 -2.71 -4.94 -5.92
CA ARG A 124 -3.97 -5.25 -5.21
C ARG A 124 -3.73 -5.52 -3.73
N LEU A 125 -2.63 -6.20 -3.39
CA LEU A 125 -2.26 -6.38 -1.99
C LEU A 125 -1.96 -5.03 -1.31
N LEU A 126 -1.25 -4.11 -1.99
CA LEU A 126 -1.00 -2.75 -1.46
C LEU A 126 -2.28 -1.97 -1.19
N GLU A 127 -3.29 -2.15 -2.04
CA GLU A 127 -4.64 -1.57 -1.86
C GLU A 127 -5.30 -2.11 -0.59
N ASP A 128 -5.24 -3.43 -0.36
CA ASP A 128 -5.78 -4.07 0.83
C ASP A 128 -5.04 -3.68 2.11
N LEU A 129 -3.71 -3.60 2.06
CA LEU A 129 -2.89 -3.27 3.22
C LEU A 129 -3.24 -1.89 3.79
N ASP A 130 -3.44 -0.87 2.93
CA ASP A 130 -3.89 0.46 3.37
C ASP A 130 -5.32 0.43 3.94
N SER A 131 -6.20 -0.39 3.33
CA SER A 131 -7.57 -0.55 3.81
C SER A 131 -7.57 -1.18 5.21
N LEU A 132 -6.81 -2.25 5.40
CA LEU A 132 -6.71 -2.97 6.67
C LEU A 132 -6.04 -2.10 7.74
N ALA A 133 -4.96 -1.41 7.41
CA ALA A 133 -4.31 -0.47 8.32
C ALA A 133 -5.27 0.66 8.76
N GLY A 134 -6.08 1.20 7.83
CA GLY A 134 -7.11 2.17 8.18
C GLY A 134 -8.18 1.60 9.13
N SER A 135 -8.52 0.32 9.02
CA SER A 135 -9.52 -0.33 9.89
C SER A 135 -8.95 -0.60 11.28
N ILE A 136 -7.68 -1.01 11.37
CA ILE A 136 -6.95 -1.13 12.63
C ILE A 136 -6.84 0.23 13.32
N ALA A 137 -6.48 1.29 12.57
CA ALA A 137 -6.40 2.64 13.10
C ALA A 137 -7.75 3.13 13.64
N PHE A 138 -8.82 2.89 12.86
CA PHE A 138 -10.17 3.26 13.26
C PHE A 138 -10.58 2.57 14.56
N ALA A 139 -10.37 1.26 14.66
CA ALA A 139 -10.68 0.50 15.88
C ALA A 139 -9.87 0.99 17.09
N HIS A 140 -8.59 1.27 16.92
CA HIS A 140 -7.73 1.77 18.01
C HIS A 140 -8.17 3.15 18.51
N CYS A 141 -8.56 4.05 17.60
CA CYS A 141 -8.96 5.42 17.93
C CYS A 141 -10.45 5.59 18.27
N GLN A 142 -11.26 4.55 18.10
CA GLN A 142 -12.69 4.60 18.42
C GLN A 142 -12.91 4.73 19.93
N ILE A 143 -13.51 5.83 20.39
CA ILE A 143 -13.81 6.09 21.80
C ILE A 143 -15.34 6.14 21.97
N PRO A 144 -15.91 5.33 22.89
CA PRO A 144 -17.34 5.38 23.16
C PRO A 144 -17.81 6.78 23.57
N GLY A 145 -18.95 7.21 23.01
CA GLY A 145 -19.52 8.54 23.27
C GLY A 145 -18.88 9.69 22.47
N LEU A 146 -17.83 9.43 21.68
CA LEU A 146 -17.26 10.42 20.75
C LEU A 146 -17.62 10.10 19.30
N PRO A 147 -17.65 11.10 18.40
CA PRO A 147 -17.90 10.87 17.00
C PRO A 147 -16.85 9.95 16.37
N PRO A 148 -17.16 9.32 15.20
CA PRO A 148 -16.21 8.46 14.50
C PRO A 148 -14.87 9.17 14.22
N PRO A 149 -13.72 8.52 14.49
CA PRO A 149 -12.41 9.15 14.31
C PRO A 149 -12.13 9.46 12.83
N LEU A 150 -11.62 10.66 12.56
CA LEU A 150 -11.14 11.06 11.23
C LEU A 150 -9.65 10.74 11.11
N LEU A 151 -9.33 9.69 10.35
CA LEU A 151 -7.97 9.18 10.20
C LEU A 151 -7.47 9.38 8.77
N VAL A 152 -6.19 9.74 8.65
CA VAL A 152 -5.50 9.89 7.36
C VAL A 152 -4.22 9.08 7.34
N THR A 153 -3.96 8.39 6.23
CA THR A 153 -2.66 7.77 5.97
C THR A 153 -1.64 8.88 5.75
N ALA A 154 -0.72 9.06 6.68
CA ALA A 154 0.30 10.11 6.60
C ALA A 154 1.54 9.62 5.83
N ALA A 155 1.96 8.41 6.13
CA ALA A 155 3.09 7.78 5.46
C ALA A 155 2.99 6.25 5.47
N VAL A 156 3.71 5.64 4.54
CA VAL A 156 4.07 4.23 4.56
C VAL A 156 5.60 4.19 4.61
N ASP A 157 6.17 3.67 5.69
CA ASP A 157 7.61 3.77 5.93
C ASP A 157 8.40 2.83 5.02
N ALA A 158 8.05 1.55 5.08
CA ALA A 158 8.64 0.52 4.24
C ALA A 158 7.64 -0.62 4.07
N ILE A 159 7.65 -1.22 2.89
CA ILE A 159 7.00 -2.49 2.60
C ILE A 159 8.10 -3.41 2.10
N GLU A 160 8.43 -4.43 2.87
CA GLU A 160 9.49 -5.38 2.56
C GLU A 160 8.90 -6.73 2.20
N TYR A 161 9.15 -7.19 0.98
CA TYR A 161 8.70 -8.49 0.52
C TYR A 161 9.86 -9.48 0.57
N GLN A 162 9.95 -10.14 1.71
CA GLN A 162 11.07 -11.00 2.06
C GLN A 162 11.01 -12.33 1.31
N ARG A 163 9.79 -12.87 1.12
CA ARG A 163 9.57 -14.16 0.46
C ARG A 163 8.38 -14.05 -0.50
N PRO A 164 8.56 -14.40 -1.79
CA PRO A 164 7.46 -14.42 -2.74
C PRO A 164 6.32 -15.35 -2.29
N ALA A 165 5.13 -14.78 -2.13
CA ALA A 165 3.91 -15.54 -1.94
C ALA A 165 3.56 -16.38 -3.17
N VAL A 166 3.03 -17.57 -2.90
CA VAL A 166 2.61 -18.54 -3.91
C VAL A 166 1.09 -18.57 -3.95
N LEU A 167 0.50 -18.45 -5.14
CA LEU A 167 -0.96 -18.41 -5.32
C LEU A 167 -1.63 -19.79 -5.22
N SER A 168 -0.86 -20.87 -5.09
CA SER A 168 -1.37 -22.23 -4.87
C SER A 168 -1.62 -22.55 -3.40
N ALA A 169 -1.39 -21.60 -2.49
CA ALA A 169 -1.61 -21.74 -1.06
C ALA A 169 -2.33 -20.49 -0.54
N ASP A 170 -3.06 -20.65 0.56
CA ASP A 170 -3.73 -19.54 1.22
C ASP A 170 -2.72 -18.60 1.86
N MET A 171 -3.13 -17.35 2.08
CA MET A 171 -2.33 -16.39 2.83
C MET A 171 -3.19 -15.71 3.89
N THR A 172 -2.54 -15.22 4.93
CA THR A 172 -3.18 -14.42 5.98
C THR A 172 -2.42 -13.13 6.13
N CYS A 173 -3.11 -12.01 5.99
CA CYS A 173 -2.56 -10.73 6.41
C CYS A 173 -3.06 -10.39 7.81
N GLN A 174 -2.15 -10.05 8.70
CA GLN A 174 -2.48 -9.58 10.03
C GLN A 174 -1.81 -8.24 10.33
N GLY A 175 -2.40 -7.47 11.24
CA GLY A 175 -1.77 -6.24 11.69
C GLY A 175 -2.26 -5.74 13.02
N GLN A 176 -1.46 -4.87 13.63
CA GLN A 176 -1.74 -4.26 14.91
C GLN A 176 -0.99 -2.93 15.08
N VAL A 177 -1.49 -2.08 15.98
CA VAL A 177 -0.78 -0.87 16.40
C VAL A 177 0.46 -1.26 17.18
N VAL A 178 1.62 -0.74 16.76
CA VAL A 178 2.93 -1.00 17.40
C VAL A 178 3.50 0.23 18.09
N TYR A 179 3.00 1.42 17.79
CA TYR A 179 3.40 2.65 18.47
C TYR A 179 2.33 3.73 18.35
N THR A 180 2.24 4.59 19.37
CA THR A 180 1.38 5.77 19.39
C THR A 180 2.20 6.96 19.84
N GLY A 181 2.19 8.04 19.04
CA GLY A 181 2.72 9.34 19.42
C GLY A 181 1.66 10.22 20.08
N GLY A 182 1.79 11.54 19.90
CA GLY A 182 0.80 12.50 20.37
C GLY A 182 -0.51 12.40 19.57
N SER A 183 -0.43 12.54 18.25
CA SER A 183 -1.57 12.52 17.33
C SER A 183 -1.43 11.50 16.20
N SER A 184 -0.39 10.68 16.24
CA SER A 184 -0.08 9.69 15.21
C SER A 184 0.01 8.30 15.82
N LEU A 185 -0.21 7.28 15.00
CA LEU A 185 0.00 5.88 15.37
C LEU A 185 0.64 5.14 14.21
N ASP A 186 1.50 4.18 14.55
CA ASP A 186 2.16 3.29 13.61
C ASP A 186 1.57 1.89 13.73
N ILE A 187 1.31 1.29 12.58
CA ILE A 187 0.70 -0.03 12.43
C ILE A 187 1.68 -0.93 11.69
N ARG A 188 1.96 -2.08 12.30
CA ARG A 188 2.75 -3.14 11.68
C ARG A 188 1.80 -4.14 11.06
N MET A 189 2.04 -4.43 9.79
CA MET A 189 1.32 -5.39 8.97
C MET A 189 2.27 -6.53 8.61
N GLU A 190 1.78 -7.76 8.68
CA GLU A 190 2.53 -8.96 8.36
C GLU A 190 1.70 -9.85 7.44
N LEU A 191 2.30 -10.32 6.35
CA LEU A 191 1.73 -11.37 5.53
C LEU A 191 2.35 -12.70 5.91
N LEU A 192 1.52 -13.66 6.29
CA LEU A 192 1.89 -15.00 6.69
C LEU A 192 1.40 -15.99 5.63
N GLN A 193 2.23 -16.99 5.33
CA GLN A 193 1.88 -18.08 4.42
C GLN A 193 2.77 -19.29 4.72
N GLU A 194 2.17 -20.49 4.70
CA GLU A 194 2.90 -21.75 4.83
C GLU A 194 3.80 -22.01 3.61
N PRO A 195 4.97 -22.67 3.77
CA PRO A 195 5.51 -23.28 4.99
C PRO A 195 6.35 -22.31 5.85
N HIS A 196 6.31 -21.01 5.54
CA HIS A 196 7.21 -20.03 6.17
C HIS A 196 6.64 -19.44 7.46
N ALA A 197 5.36 -19.61 7.72
CA ALA A 197 4.75 -19.19 8.99
C ALA A 197 5.46 -19.89 10.17
N PRO A 198 5.64 -19.20 11.31
CA PRO A 198 5.15 -17.87 11.66
C PRO A 198 6.01 -16.71 11.13
N SER A 199 7.07 -16.97 10.35
CA SER A 199 7.89 -15.89 9.80
C SER A 199 7.14 -15.16 8.66
N PRO A 200 7.12 -13.81 8.65
CA PRO A 200 6.35 -13.04 7.68
C PRO A 200 6.99 -12.99 6.30
N SER A 201 6.23 -13.32 5.26
CA SER A 201 6.64 -13.19 3.85
C SER A 201 6.69 -11.73 3.41
N LEU A 202 5.87 -10.88 4.02
CA LEU A 202 5.88 -9.43 3.84
C LEU A 202 5.74 -8.74 5.20
N VAL A 203 6.48 -7.66 5.41
CA VAL A 203 6.29 -6.75 6.54
C VAL A 203 6.06 -5.34 6.01
N ALA A 204 5.03 -4.66 6.50
CA ALA A 204 4.76 -3.27 6.15
C ALA A 204 4.48 -2.42 7.38
N LEU A 205 4.89 -1.15 7.33
CA LEU A 205 4.69 -0.17 8.39
C LEU A 205 3.91 1.03 7.87
N PHE A 206 2.74 1.26 8.44
CA PHE A 206 1.84 2.36 8.07
C PHE A 206 1.74 3.35 9.23
N SER A 207 1.85 4.64 8.92
CA SER A 207 1.64 5.72 9.89
C SER A 207 0.36 6.48 9.59
N PHE A 208 -0.54 6.53 10.58
CA PHE A 208 -1.77 7.30 10.53
C PHE A 208 -1.71 8.52 11.45
N VAL A 209 -2.44 9.56 11.09
CA VAL A 209 -2.67 10.73 11.93
C VAL A 209 -4.16 10.85 12.21
N LEU A 210 -4.50 11.02 13.49
CA LEU A 210 -5.85 11.34 13.92
C LEU A 210 -6.05 12.85 13.79
N LEU A 211 -7.13 13.23 13.12
CA LEU A 211 -7.55 14.61 12.97
C LEU A 211 -8.87 14.83 13.73
N ASP A 212 -9.00 16.01 14.29
CA ASP A 212 -10.26 16.51 14.81
C ASP A 212 -11.25 16.71 13.63
N PRO A 213 -12.47 16.16 13.68
CA PRO A 213 -13.42 16.24 12.58
C PRO A 213 -13.82 17.67 12.20
N ASP A 214 -13.84 18.62 13.14
CA ASP A 214 -14.32 19.97 12.90
C ASP A 214 -13.17 20.89 12.46
N THR A 215 -12.11 20.93 13.26
CA THR A 215 -10.96 21.82 13.04
C THR A 215 -9.96 21.27 12.01
N LYS A 216 -10.04 19.98 11.68
CA LYS A 216 -9.08 19.25 10.83
C LYS A 216 -7.63 19.31 11.34
N ARG A 217 -7.41 19.68 12.60
CA ARG A 217 -6.10 19.71 13.24
C ARG A 217 -5.76 18.37 13.90
N PRO A 218 -4.47 18.06 14.12
CA PRO A 218 -4.09 16.82 14.78
C PRO A 218 -4.69 16.71 16.19
N ALA A 219 -5.35 15.58 16.47
CA ALA A 219 -5.99 15.27 17.76
C ALA A 219 -5.26 14.14 18.49
N ARG A 220 -5.40 14.04 19.81
CA ARG A 220 -4.68 13.05 20.61
C ARG A 220 -5.18 11.62 20.36
N VAL A 221 -4.25 10.70 20.13
CA VAL A 221 -4.55 9.27 19.98
C VAL A 221 -4.55 8.56 21.35
N PRO A 222 -5.38 7.52 21.55
CA PRO A 222 -5.24 6.61 22.68
C PRO A 222 -3.83 6.00 22.72
N GLN A 223 -3.19 6.01 23.89
CA GLN A 223 -1.81 5.53 24.03
C GLN A 223 -1.75 4.00 23.98
N LEU A 224 -0.74 3.46 23.32
CA LEU A 224 -0.49 2.02 23.26
C LEU A 224 0.09 1.53 24.60
N GLN A 225 -0.38 0.37 25.04
CA GLN A 225 0.16 -0.36 26.19
C GLN A 225 0.72 -1.71 25.73
N PRO A 226 2.01 -1.78 25.33
CA PRO A 226 2.65 -3.03 24.96
C PRO A 226 2.69 -4.04 26.12
N LEU A 227 2.21 -5.26 25.90
CA LEU A 227 2.11 -6.31 26.91
C LEU A 227 3.24 -7.34 26.79
N THR A 228 3.62 -7.71 25.57
CA THR A 228 4.65 -8.73 25.32
C THR A 228 6.04 -8.12 25.13
N PRO A 229 7.13 -8.90 25.30
CA PRO A 229 8.48 -8.42 25.00
C PRO A 229 8.65 -7.97 23.54
N ALA A 230 8.04 -8.69 22.59
CA ALA A 230 8.07 -8.34 21.17
C ALA A 230 7.37 -6.99 20.90
N GLU A 231 6.18 -6.77 21.48
CA GLU A 231 5.47 -5.49 21.38
C GLU A 231 6.26 -4.33 22.00
N ARG A 232 6.89 -4.56 23.16
CA ARG A 232 7.76 -3.55 23.79
C ARG A 232 8.96 -3.21 22.91
N HIS A 233 9.55 -4.21 22.26
CA HIS A 233 10.66 -4.02 21.33
C HIS A 233 10.24 -3.17 20.12
N TRP A 234 9.14 -3.53 19.44
CA TRP A 234 8.61 -2.74 18.32
C TRP A 234 8.24 -1.31 18.74
N ALA A 235 7.60 -1.14 19.90
CA ALA A 235 7.24 0.19 20.40
C ALA A 235 8.48 1.07 20.65
N ALA A 236 9.56 0.50 21.21
CA ALA A 236 10.82 1.20 21.44
C ALA A 236 11.52 1.59 20.13
N GLU A 237 11.59 0.67 19.17
CA GLU A 237 12.15 0.93 17.83
C GLU A 237 11.41 2.09 17.15
N ARG A 238 10.08 2.06 17.16
CA ARG A 238 9.25 3.09 16.56
C ARG A 238 9.32 4.43 17.29
N ALA A 239 9.43 4.42 18.61
CA ALA A 239 9.66 5.62 19.40
C ALA A 239 10.99 6.31 19.01
N ALA A 240 12.05 5.53 18.79
CA ALA A 240 13.35 6.04 18.34
C ALA A 240 13.25 6.68 16.94
N VAL A 241 12.58 6.01 16.00
CA VAL A 241 12.33 6.56 14.65
C VAL A 241 11.53 7.87 14.72
N ALA A 242 10.47 7.91 15.53
CA ALA A 242 9.64 9.10 15.70
C ALA A 242 10.44 10.27 16.31
N ALA A 243 11.30 9.99 17.30
CA ALA A 243 12.19 10.97 17.92
C ALA A 243 13.21 11.52 16.91
N ALA A 244 13.84 10.65 16.11
CA ALA A 244 14.77 11.04 15.06
C ALA A 244 14.10 11.92 14.00
N ARG A 245 12.89 11.55 13.55
CA ARG A 245 12.08 12.36 12.61
C ARG A 245 11.74 13.73 13.19
N LYS A 246 11.38 13.81 14.47
CA LYS A 246 11.10 15.07 15.16
C LYS A 246 12.34 15.96 15.24
N ALA A 247 13.49 15.39 15.63
CA ALA A 247 14.76 16.10 15.71
C ALA A 247 15.19 16.63 14.33
N ALA A 248 15.08 15.81 13.27
CA ALA A 248 15.40 16.22 11.91
C ALA A 248 14.52 17.39 11.42
N ARG A 249 13.21 17.37 11.74
CA ARG A 249 12.29 18.48 11.40
C ARG A 249 12.65 19.77 12.14
N GLN A 250 13.03 19.67 13.41
CA GLN A 250 13.45 20.84 14.22
C GLN A 250 14.77 21.42 13.70
N ALA A 251 15.74 20.57 13.36
CA ALA A 251 17.00 21.00 12.75
C ALA A 251 16.78 21.69 11.39
N ALA A 252 15.90 21.14 10.56
CA ALA A 252 15.53 21.73 9.27
C ALA A 252 14.78 23.07 9.41
N ALA A 253 13.94 23.23 10.44
CA ALA A 253 13.26 24.50 10.70
C ALA A 253 14.25 25.61 11.14
N ASN A 254 15.30 25.24 11.86
CA ASN A 254 16.32 26.16 12.34
C ASN A 254 17.37 26.51 11.27
N THR A 255 17.51 25.69 10.24
CA THR A 255 18.50 25.87 9.17
C THR A 255 17.78 26.36 7.91
N HIS A 256 17.91 27.64 7.53
CA HIS A 256 17.45 28.13 6.22
C HIS A 256 18.25 27.57 5.02
N GLY A 257 19.04 26.51 5.26
CA GLY A 257 19.91 25.87 4.28
C GLY A 257 19.25 24.66 3.63
N GLN A 258 19.67 24.37 2.40
CA GLN A 258 19.23 23.18 1.68
C GLN A 258 19.48 21.91 2.51
N PRO A 259 18.55 20.93 2.48
CA PRO A 259 18.74 19.68 3.19
C PRO A 259 20.01 18.98 2.69
N GLN A 260 21.00 18.82 3.57
CA GLN A 260 22.21 18.07 3.25
C GLN A 260 21.87 16.58 3.21
N LEU A 261 22.14 15.94 2.06
CA LEU A 261 22.04 14.50 1.94
C LEU A 261 23.12 13.83 2.82
N PRO A 262 22.86 12.63 3.37
CA PRO A 262 23.90 11.78 3.95
C PRO A 262 25.11 11.62 3.01
N ALA A 263 26.32 11.48 3.57
CA ALA A 263 27.58 11.50 2.79
C ALA A 263 27.64 10.40 1.71
N ASP A 264 27.11 9.21 2.00
CA ASP A 264 26.98 8.10 1.05
C ASP A 264 26.08 8.46 -0.14
N LYS A 265 24.97 9.16 0.10
CA LYS A 265 24.06 9.63 -0.95
C LYS A 265 24.64 10.78 -1.75
N GLN A 266 25.44 11.65 -1.13
CA GLN A 266 26.15 12.71 -1.83
C GLN A 266 27.16 12.12 -2.81
N GLN A 267 27.94 11.12 -2.39
CA GLN A 267 28.88 10.43 -3.25
C GLN A 267 28.17 9.76 -4.44
N LEU A 268 27.10 9.01 -4.19
CA LEU A 268 26.32 8.36 -5.24
C LEU A 268 25.75 9.38 -6.26
N LEU A 269 25.26 10.52 -5.76
CA LEU A 269 24.76 11.60 -6.61
C LEU A 269 25.88 12.18 -7.48
N GLN A 270 27.06 12.43 -6.90
CA GLN A 270 28.22 12.94 -7.65
C GLN A 270 28.65 11.97 -8.75
N GLU A 271 28.74 10.67 -8.44
CA GLU A 271 29.05 9.61 -9.41
C GLU A 271 28.02 9.57 -10.55
N ALA A 272 26.72 9.62 -10.22
CA ALA A 272 25.65 9.62 -11.20
C ALA A 272 25.67 10.88 -12.10
N LEU A 273 25.95 12.05 -11.53
CA LEU A 273 26.06 13.31 -12.27
C LEU A 273 27.28 13.32 -13.20
N ALA A 274 28.41 12.77 -12.76
CA ALA A 274 29.61 12.64 -13.59
C ALA A 274 29.36 11.73 -14.80
N ALA A 275 28.74 10.56 -14.58
CA ALA A 275 28.37 9.65 -15.66
C ALA A 275 27.35 10.29 -16.62
N SER A 276 26.37 11.01 -16.09
CA SER A 276 25.35 11.70 -16.90
C SER A 276 25.94 12.80 -17.77
N ARG A 277 26.94 13.54 -17.28
CA ARG A 277 27.64 14.57 -18.08
C ARG A 277 28.36 13.96 -19.27
N LEU A 278 29.07 12.84 -19.09
CA LEU A 278 29.73 12.15 -20.21
C LEU A 278 28.71 11.72 -21.26
N LEU A 279 27.57 11.17 -20.84
CA LEU A 279 26.50 10.76 -21.74
C LEU A 279 25.92 11.93 -22.57
N VAL A 280 25.79 13.11 -21.97
CA VAL A 280 25.21 14.30 -22.62
C VAL A 280 26.23 15.06 -23.46
N ASP A 281 27.42 15.32 -22.91
CA ASP A 281 28.41 16.22 -23.52
C ASP A 281 29.32 15.48 -24.52
N MET A 282 29.63 14.20 -24.26
CA MET A 282 30.57 13.39 -25.05
C MET A 282 30.07 11.94 -25.24
N PRO A 283 28.92 11.72 -25.91
CA PRO A 283 28.26 10.42 -25.98
C PRO A 283 29.14 9.31 -26.57
N ALA A 284 30.06 9.64 -27.47
CA ALA A 284 31.00 8.67 -28.06
C ALA A 284 32.00 8.07 -27.05
N LEU A 285 32.22 8.74 -25.91
CA LEU A 285 33.10 8.27 -24.82
C LEU A 285 32.31 7.67 -23.65
N ALA A 286 30.98 7.76 -23.66
CA ALA A 286 30.14 7.19 -22.63
C ALA A 286 30.06 5.67 -22.75
N ASP A 287 29.70 4.99 -21.66
CA ASP A 287 29.38 3.57 -21.69
C ASP A 287 28.23 3.33 -22.70
N PRO A 288 28.40 2.44 -23.70
CA PRO A 288 27.34 2.14 -24.67
C PRO A 288 26.05 1.58 -24.04
N LEU A 289 26.11 1.09 -22.80
CA LEU A 289 24.96 0.61 -22.04
C LEU A 289 24.35 1.68 -21.11
N ALA A 290 24.95 2.86 -21.01
CA ALA A 290 24.40 3.95 -20.22
C ALA A 290 23.18 4.56 -20.93
N LEU A 291 22.14 4.83 -20.13
CA LEU A 291 20.89 5.44 -20.59
C LEU A 291 20.51 6.57 -19.65
N ALA A 292 20.00 7.66 -20.18
CA ALA A 292 19.47 8.72 -19.35
C ALA A 292 18.15 8.27 -18.70
N ALA A 293 17.93 8.63 -17.44
CA ALA A 293 16.69 8.27 -16.74
C ALA A 293 15.43 8.77 -17.49
N ALA A 294 15.54 9.89 -18.21
CA ALA A 294 14.46 10.43 -19.04
C ALA A 294 14.00 9.46 -20.15
N GLU A 295 14.92 8.69 -20.72
CA GLU A 295 14.63 7.72 -21.79
C GLU A 295 13.84 6.51 -21.28
N THR A 296 13.92 6.24 -19.98
CA THR A 296 13.19 5.15 -19.31
C THR A 296 11.89 5.61 -18.65
N SER A 297 11.57 6.91 -18.75
CA SER A 297 10.47 7.50 -18.00
C SER A 297 9.11 7.18 -18.63
N LEU A 298 8.16 6.75 -17.81
CA LEU A 298 6.76 6.62 -18.20
C LEU A 298 5.89 7.50 -17.32
N SER A 299 4.87 8.09 -17.93
CA SER A 299 3.84 8.87 -17.22
C SER A 299 2.46 8.31 -17.53
N ASN A 300 1.60 8.31 -16.53
CA ASN A 300 0.19 7.97 -16.67
C ASN A 300 -0.66 9.06 -16.00
N ALA A 301 -1.79 9.40 -16.62
CA ALA A 301 -2.79 10.29 -16.06
C ALA A 301 -4.13 9.56 -16.01
N PHE A 302 -4.84 9.70 -14.89
CA PHE A 302 -6.17 9.14 -14.71
C PHE A 302 -7.04 10.12 -13.94
N VAL A 303 -8.33 10.16 -14.30
CA VAL A 303 -9.33 10.92 -13.55
C VAL A 303 -9.72 10.12 -12.33
N CYS A 304 -9.61 10.74 -11.15
CA CYS A 304 -10.02 10.12 -9.91
C CYS A 304 -11.55 10.14 -9.78
N GLN A 305 -12.16 8.95 -9.78
CA GLN A 305 -13.61 8.80 -9.78
C GLN A 305 -14.17 8.79 -8.34
N PRO A 306 -15.46 9.10 -8.13
CA PRO A 306 -16.09 9.04 -6.81
C PRO A 306 -15.94 7.68 -6.13
N GLN A 307 -15.93 6.59 -6.91
CA GLN A 307 -15.69 5.21 -6.45
C GLN A 307 -14.23 4.94 -6.06
N GLN A 308 -13.37 5.95 -5.94
CA GLN A 308 -11.99 5.84 -5.42
C GLN A 308 -11.79 6.68 -4.15
N ARG A 309 -12.89 7.29 -3.64
CA ARG A 309 -12.89 8.08 -2.42
C ARG A 309 -13.08 7.19 -1.21
N ASN A 310 -12.36 7.47 -0.14
CA ASN A 310 -12.57 6.90 1.18
C ASN A 310 -13.86 7.44 1.84
N MET A 311 -14.18 6.95 3.04
CA MET A 311 -15.35 7.37 3.83
C MET A 311 -15.40 8.88 4.16
N HIS A 312 -14.29 9.59 3.99
CA HIS A 312 -14.17 11.03 4.23
C HIS A 312 -14.13 11.85 2.93
N GLY A 313 -14.48 11.23 1.79
CA GLY A 313 -14.54 11.88 0.48
C GLY A 313 -13.18 12.17 -0.16
N ARG A 314 -12.07 11.71 0.41
CA ARG A 314 -10.70 11.90 -0.13
C ARG A 314 -10.26 10.68 -0.92
N ILE A 315 -9.35 10.85 -1.88
CA ILE A 315 -8.82 9.71 -2.63
C ILE A 315 -8.10 8.75 -1.71
N PHE A 316 -8.40 7.48 -1.86
CA PHE A 316 -7.86 6.39 -1.05
C PHE A 316 -6.36 6.18 -1.31
N GLY A 317 -5.57 6.04 -0.23
CA GLY A 317 -4.12 5.86 -0.30
C GLY A 317 -3.74 4.58 -1.04
N GLY A 318 -4.42 3.47 -0.73
CA GLY A 318 -4.24 2.17 -1.39
C GLY A 318 -4.43 2.23 -2.91
N PHE A 319 -5.41 3.01 -3.38
CA PHE A 319 -5.61 3.22 -4.81
C PHE A 319 -4.42 3.95 -5.47
N LEU A 320 -3.91 5.01 -4.82
CA LEU A 320 -2.74 5.74 -5.32
C LEU A 320 -1.49 4.86 -5.34
N MET A 321 -1.28 4.05 -4.29
CA MET A 321 -0.16 3.10 -4.23
C MET A 321 -0.24 2.04 -5.32
N ARG A 322 -1.43 1.48 -5.57
CA ARG A 322 -1.65 0.54 -6.67
C ARG A 322 -1.25 1.17 -8.00
N ARG A 323 -1.72 2.39 -8.30
CA ARG A 323 -1.41 3.07 -9.56
C ARG A 323 0.07 3.41 -9.71
N ALA A 324 0.71 3.86 -8.62
CA ALA A 324 2.15 4.12 -8.62
C ALA A 324 2.94 2.81 -8.86
N PHE A 325 2.55 1.71 -8.23
CA PHE A 325 3.19 0.41 -8.42
C PHE A 325 2.99 -0.12 -9.84
N GLU A 326 1.78 -0.05 -10.39
CA GLU A 326 1.49 -0.49 -11.77
C GLU A 326 2.34 0.28 -12.81
N LEU A 327 2.53 1.59 -12.62
CA LEU A 327 3.40 2.41 -13.47
C LEU A 327 4.88 2.05 -13.31
N ALA A 328 5.35 1.87 -12.07
CA ALA A 328 6.73 1.47 -11.79
C ALA A 328 7.06 0.08 -12.38
N PHE A 329 6.11 -0.86 -12.27
CA PHE A 329 6.21 -2.19 -12.87
C PHE A 329 6.33 -2.10 -14.40
N ALA A 330 5.46 -1.32 -15.06
CA ALA A 330 5.51 -1.15 -16.52
C ALA A 330 6.84 -0.51 -16.98
N SER A 331 7.31 0.52 -16.27
CA SER A 331 8.59 1.19 -16.56
C SER A 331 9.76 0.21 -16.46
N THR A 332 9.78 -0.59 -15.39
CA THR A 332 10.85 -1.58 -15.16
C THR A 332 10.78 -2.71 -16.19
N TYR A 333 9.58 -3.18 -16.56
CA TYR A 333 9.40 -4.22 -17.56
C TYR A 333 9.93 -3.78 -18.94
N LEU A 334 9.59 -2.55 -19.36
CA LEU A 334 10.07 -1.99 -20.64
C LEU A 334 11.58 -1.77 -20.65
N PHE A 335 12.15 -1.31 -19.52
CA PHE A 335 13.60 -1.13 -19.39
C PHE A 335 14.37 -2.46 -19.37
N ALA A 336 13.95 -3.41 -18.53
CA ALA A 336 14.68 -4.65 -18.30
C ALA A 336 14.44 -5.73 -19.36
N GLY A 337 13.41 -5.59 -20.20
CA GLY A 337 13.00 -6.59 -21.19
C GLY A 337 12.56 -7.93 -20.56
N SER A 338 12.31 -7.95 -19.25
CA SER A 338 11.99 -9.16 -18.48
C SER A 338 11.08 -8.80 -17.30
N ARG A 339 10.38 -9.80 -16.75
CA ARG A 339 9.40 -9.60 -15.69
C ARG A 339 10.05 -9.07 -14.41
N PRO A 340 9.70 -7.85 -13.92
CA PRO A 340 10.16 -7.36 -12.65
C PRO A 340 9.68 -8.23 -11.48
N ALA A 341 10.53 -8.37 -10.47
CA ALA A 341 10.16 -8.90 -9.16
C ALA A 341 10.00 -7.74 -8.17
N PHE A 342 8.92 -7.75 -7.41
CA PHE A 342 8.78 -6.81 -6.29
C PHE A 342 9.76 -7.20 -5.18
N VAL A 343 10.49 -6.23 -4.65
CA VAL A 343 11.43 -6.43 -3.55
C VAL A 343 10.99 -5.61 -2.34
N ARG A 344 10.86 -4.30 -2.54
CA ARG A 344 10.45 -3.39 -1.50
C ARG A 344 9.87 -2.09 -2.03
N VAL A 345 9.13 -1.41 -1.18
CA VAL A 345 8.79 0.01 -1.32
C VAL A 345 9.42 0.74 -0.15
N GLU A 346 10.08 1.86 -0.43
CA GLU A 346 10.62 2.75 0.60
C GLU A 346 9.51 3.68 1.14
N ASP A 347 9.90 4.86 1.62
CA ASP A 347 8.99 5.83 2.19
C ASP A 347 8.03 6.37 1.10
N ILE A 348 6.73 6.18 1.34
CA ILE A 348 5.65 6.90 0.66
C ILE A 348 5.09 7.90 1.65
N THR A 349 5.31 9.19 1.38
CA THR A 349 4.66 10.26 2.13
C THR A 349 3.48 10.83 1.33
N PHE A 350 2.30 10.91 1.95
CA PHE A 350 1.15 11.61 1.38
C PHE A 350 1.20 13.08 1.82
N ARG A 351 1.23 14.01 0.87
CA ARG A 351 1.33 15.46 1.10
C ARG A 351 0.04 16.18 0.77
#